data_AF-A0A2S5WZY9-F1
#
_entry.id   AF-A0A2S5WZY9-F1
#
_cell.length_a   1.000
_cell.length_b   1.000
_cell.length_c   1.000
_cell.angle_alpha   90.00
_cell.angle_beta   90.00
_cell.angle_gamma   90.00
#
_symmetry.space_group_name_H-M   'P 1'
#
loop_
_entity.id
_entity.type
_entity.pdbx_description
1 polymer ?
#
loop_
_entity_poly.entity_id
_entity_poly.type
_entity_poly.pdbx_seq_one_letter_code
_entity_poly.pdbx_strand_id
1 'polypeptide(L)' 'MSRPVTLFTGQWADLPFEEVARLAGEWGYDGLEIACWGDHLDPWRWDDAEYVQGRLDILERNGLKVWTISNHLKGQVVCD' A
#
# COMPACT_ATOMS: atom_id res chain seq x y z
N MET A 1 12.27 -21.15 3.34
CA MET A 1 11.20 -20.21 2.93
C MET A 1 11.84 -19.12 2.12
N SER A 2 11.31 -18.80 0.93
CA SER A 2 11.72 -17.60 0.19
C SER A 2 11.27 -16.36 0.96
N ARG A 3 12.05 -15.27 0.88
CA ARG A 3 11.67 -13.99 1.47
C ARG A 3 10.59 -13.34 0.59
N PRO A 4 9.55 -12.72 1.17
CA PRO A 4 8.56 -11.98 0.37
C PRO A 4 9.21 -10.84 -0.41
N VAL A 5 8.75 -10.63 -1.64
CA VAL A 5 9.12 -9.50 -2.51
C VAL A 5 7.92 -8.57 -2.62
N THR A 6 8.08 -7.33 -2.16
CA THR A 6 7.00 -6.34 -2.11
C THR A 6 7.26 -5.17 -3.05
N LEU A 7 6.19 -4.63 -3.63
CA LEU A 7 6.26 -3.40 -4.41
C LEU A 7 5.97 -2.19 -3.50
N PHE A 8 6.88 -1.22 -3.51
CA PHE A 8 6.62 0.09 -2.91
C PHE A 8 5.72 0.92 -3.83
N THR A 9 4.61 1.41 -3.28
CA THR A 9 3.58 2.08 -4.10
C THR A 9 3.82 3.58 -4.32
N GLY A 10 4.90 4.16 -3.78
CA GLY A 10 5.09 5.61 -3.77
C GLY A 10 5.22 6.25 -5.16
N GLN A 11 5.87 5.56 -6.09
CA GLN A 11 6.03 5.97 -7.50
C GLN A 11 4.74 5.84 -8.31
N TRP A 12 3.69 5.24 -7.74
CA TRP A 12 2.45 4.87 -8.42
C TRP A 12 1.23 5.63 -7.89
N ALA A 13 1.44 6.66 -7.07
CA ALA A 13 0.37 7.39 -6.39
C ALA A 13 -0.53 8.24 -7.33
N ASP A 14 -0.21 8.28 -8.62
CA ASP A 14 -1.05 8.80 -9.69
C ASP A 14 -2.11 7.80 -10.18
N LEU A 15 -1.96 6.51 -9.86
CA LEU A 15 -2.96 5.46 -10.11
C LEU A 15 -3.82 5.20 -8.87
N PRO A 16 -5.08 4.77 -9.03
CA PRO A 16 -5.89 4.31 -7.91
C PRO A 16 -5.27 3.11 -7.21
N PHE A 17 -5.42 3.02 -5.89
CA PHE A 17 -4.88 1.91 -5.10
C PHE A 17 -5.30 0.51 -5.61
N GLU A 18 -6.57 0.36 -6.01
CA GLU A 18 -7.07 -0.90 -6.57
C GLU A 18 -6.37 -1.29 -7.87
N GLU A 19 -6.00 -0.33 -8.70
CA GLU A 19 -5.28 -0.58 -9.95
C GLU A 19 -3.83 -0.99 -9.69
N VAL A 20 -3.16 -0.34 -8.73
CA VAL A 20 -1.81 -0.72 -8.30
C VAL A 20 -1.81 -2.14 -7.71
N ALA A 21 -2.81 -2.48 -6.89
CA ALA A 21 -2.95 -3.83 -6.33
C ALA A 21 -3.20 -4.88 -7.42
N ARG A 22 -4.06 -4.59 -8.41
CA ARG A 22 -4.30 -5.47 -9.55
C ARG A 22 -3.02 -5.75 -10.35
N LEU A 23 -2.31 -4.68 -10.72
CA LEU A 23 -1.05 -4.78 -11.47
C LEU A 23 0.02 -5.55 -10.68
N ALA A 24 0.19 -5.25 -9.39
CA ALA A 24 1.19 -5.93 -8.56
C ALA A 24 0.92 -7.43 -8.40
N GLY A 25 -0.36 -7.82 -8.26
CA GLY A 25 -0.76 -9.23 -8.26
C GLY A 25 -0.46 -9.93 -9.59
N GLU A 26 -0.76 -9.28 -10.72
CA GLU A 26 -0.45 -9.80 -12.06
C GLU A 26 1.05 -9.93 -12.34
N TRP A 27 1.88 -9.05 -11.74
CA TRP A 27 3.33 -9.08 -11.85
C TRP A 27 3.99 -10.12 -10.92
N GLY A 28 3.24 -10.71 -9.99
CA GLY A 28 3.73 -11.74 -9.09
C GLY A 28 4.46 -11.22 -7.86
N TYR A 29 4.18 -9.99 -7.41
CA TYR A 29 4.62 -9.52 -6.09
C TYR A 29 3.89 -10.28 -4.98
N ASP A 30 4.55 -10.47 -3.85
CA ASP A 30 3.95 -11.11 -2.66
C ASP A 30 3.12 -10.12 -1.83
N GLY A 31 3.30 -8.81 -2.06
CA GLY A 31 2.58 -7.77 -1.35
C GLY A 31 3.02 -6.35 -1.67
N LEU A 32 2.49 -5.40 -0.91
CA LEU A 32 2.74 -3.98 -1.08
C LEU A 32 3.39 -3.37 0.18
N GLU A 33 4.30 -2.44 -0.05
CA GLU A 33 4.68 -1.40 0.91
C GLU A 33 3.86 -0.15 0.57
N ILE A 34 2.81 0.11 1.37
CA ILE A 34 1.76 1.06 0.99
C ILE A 34 2.16 2.49 1.38
N ALA A 35 2.13 3.38 0.40
CA ALA A 35 2.40 4.79 0.58
C ALA A 35 1.22 5.51 1.29
N CYS A 36 1.53 6.38 2.25
CA CYS A 36 0.57 7.18 3.00
C CYS A 36 0.18 8.50 2.30
N TRP A 37 0.02 8.45 0.97
CA TRP A 37 -0.39 9.57 0.11
C TRP A 37 -1.09 9.05 -1.14
N GLY A 38 -1.65 9.96 -1.96
CA GLY A 38 -2.60 9.58 -2.99
C GLY A 38 -3.89 9.05 -2.35
N ASP A 39 -4.52 8.06 -2.98
CA ASP A 39 -5.64 7.31 -2.39
C ASP A 39 -5.21 5.96 -1.77
N HIS A 40 -3.90 5.68 -1.75
CA HIS A 40 -3.33 4.39 -1.33
C HIS A 40 -3.60 4.08 0.15
N LEU A 41 -3.20 4.99 1.05
CA LEU A 41 -3.47 4.87 2.47
C LEU A 41 -3.58 6.25 3.12
N ASP A 42 -4.67 6.48 3.83
CA ASP A 42 -4.88 7.61 4.71
C ASP A 42 -4.52 7.21 6.14
N PRO A 43 -3.34 7.60 6.66
CA PRO A 43 -2.89 7.20 7.97
C PRO A 43 -3.72 7.82 9.11
N TRP A 44 -4.57 8.80 8.84
CA TRP A 44 -5.42 9.41 9.85
C TRP A 44 -6.65 8.57 10.20
N ARG A 45 -6.99 7.59 9.34
CA ARG A 45 -8.11 6.67 9.52
C ARG A 45 -7.68 5.32 10.11
N TRP A 46 -6.58 5.31 10.87
CA TRP A 46 -6.02 4.09 11.45
C TRP A 46 -6.95 3.41 12.46
N ASP A 47 -7.86 4.16 13.07
CA ASP A 47 -8.86 3.73 14.05
C ASP A 47 -10.23 3.42 13.42
N ASP A 48 -10.37 3.62 12.11
CA ASP A 48 -11.55 3.26 11.33
C ASP A 48 -11.41 1.82 10.82
N ALA A 49 -12.02 0.89 11.55
CA ALA A 49 -11.93 -0.54 11.26
C ALA A 49 -12.46 -0.91 9.86
N GLU A 50 -13.53 -0.25 9.40
CA GLU A 50 -14.11 -0.51 8.07
C GLU A 50 -13.17 -0.01 6.97
N TYR A 51 -12.53 1.13 7.17
CA TYR A 51 -11.51 1.65 6.26
C TYR A 51 -10.33 0.70 6.10
N VAL A 52 -9.76 0.26 7.24
CA VAL A 52 -8.62 -0.66 7.28
C VAL A 52 -8.99 -1.98 6.63
N GLN A 53 -10.15 -2.55 6.98
CA GLN A 53 -10.63 -3.79 6.38
C GLN A 53 -10.78 -3.65 4.86
N GLY A 54 -11.33 -2.53 4.37
CA GLY A 54 -11.43 -2.28 2.93
C GLY A 54 -10.08 -2.29 2.21
N ARG A 55 -8.99 -1.87 2.87
CA ARG A 55 -7.63 -1.96 2.28
C ARG A 55 -7.10 -3.38 2.29
N LEU A 56 -7.36 -4.13 3.35
CA LEU A 56 -7.00 -5.55 3.43
C LEU A 56 -7.75 -6.39 2.37
N ASP A 57 -9.04 -6.12 2.15
CA ASP A 57 -9.86 -6.81 1.15
C ASP A 57 -9.34 -6.59 -0.27
N ILE A 58 -8.87 -5.37 -0.59
CA ILE A 58 -8.25 -5.06 -1.88
C ILE A 58 -6.99 -5.90 -2.09
N LEU A 59 -6.14 -6.03 -1.07
CA LEU A 59 -4.92 -6.84 -1.15
C LEU A 59 -5.26 -8.34 -1.31
N GLU A 60 -6.19 -8.85 -0.50
CA GLU A 60 -6.58 -10.25 -0.51
C GLU A 60 -7.13 -10.69 -1.88
N ARG A 61 -8.01 -9.87 -2.48
CA ARG A 61 -8.56 -10.13 -3.83
C ARG A 61 -7.48 -10.25 -4.91
N ASN A 62 -6.31 -9.64 -4.69
CA ASN A 62 -5.19 -9.65 -5.63
C ASN A 62 -4.05 -10.60 -5.21
N GLY A 63 -4.26 -11.42 -4.17
CA GLY A 63 -3.24 -12.36 -3.66
C GLY A 63 -2.05 -11.68 -2.98
N LEU A 64 -2.21 -10.42 -2.57
CA LEU A 64 -1.17 -9.59 -1.97
C LEU A 64 -1.30 -9.56 -0.45
N LYS A 65 -0.18 -9.29 0.22
CA LYS A 65 -0.12 -8.99 1.66
C LYS A 65 0.46 -7.60 1.91
N VAL A 66 0.46 -7.18 3.17
CA VAL A 66 1.10 -5.95 3.63
C VAL A 66 1.88 -6.23 4.91
N TRP A 67 3.12 -5.74 4.95
CA TRP A 67 3.99 -5.82 6.13
C TRP A 67 4.51 -4.44 6.56
N THR A 68 4.40 -3.45 5.67
CA THR A 68 5.00 -2.12 5.82
C THR A 68 4.10 -1.06 5.20
N ILE A 69 4.16 0.13 5.77
CA ILE A 69 3.58 1.36 5.24
C ILE A 69 4.67 2.44 5.25
N SER A 70 4.55 3.42 4.35
CA SER A 70 5.61 4.40 4.11
C SER A 70 5.04 5.81 4.01
N ASN A 71 5.59 6.75 4.78
CA ASN A 71 5.06 8.12 4.94
C ASN A 71 6.14 9.18 4.69
N HIS A 72 7.01 8.95 3.69
CA HIS A 72 8.18 9.78 3.38
C HIS A 72 7.82 11.26 3.18
N LEU A 73 6.78 11.58 2.41
CA LEU A 73 6.42 12.98 2.10
C LEU A 73 6.13 13.81 3.36
N LYS A 74 5.46 13.23 4.37
CA LYS A 74 5.27 13.90 5.66
C LYS A 74 6.53 13.85 6.53
N GLY A 75 7.37 12.84 6.39
CA GLY A 75 8.69 12.82 7.05
C GLY A 75 9.58 13.97 6.60
N GLN A 76 9.59 14.28 5.30
CA GLN A 76 10.42 15.34 4.70
C GLN A 76 10.05 16.76 5.17
N VAL A 77 8.82 16.98 5.66
CA VAL A 77 8.45 18.28 6.24
C VAL A 77 9.05 18.54 7.63
N VAL A 78 9.77 17.56 8.20
CA VAL A 78 10.47 17.65 9.50
C VAL A 78 12.00 17.76 9.32
N CYS A 79 12.44 18.24 8.15
CA CYS A 79 13.81 18.21 7.59
C CYS A 79 14.11 16.91 6.83
N ASP A 80 14.54 17.07 5.57
CA ASP A 80 15.14 16.03 4.72
C ASP A 80 16.63 15.88 5.06
#